data_AF-A0A7S0JNJ5-F1
#
_entry.id   AF-A0A7S0JNJ5-F1
#
_cell.length_a   1.000
_cell.length_b   1.000
_cell.length_c   1.000
_cell.angle_alpha   90.00
_cell.angle_beta   90.00
_cell.angle_gamma   90.00
#
_symmetry.space_group_name_H-M   'P 1'
#
loop_
_entity.id
_entity.type
_entity.pdbx_description
1 polymer ?
#
loop_
_entity_poly.entity_id
_entity_poly.type
_entity_poly.pdbx_seq_one_letter_code
_entity_poly.pdbx_strand_id
1 'polypeptide(L)'
;PARCSVLAVLSGLALARGAVPSSASLAVDFESHLATQDLTWEWTNTSSQRPSLWWDSGFVGNGLLGAYLFEPDPHDHWRIELSRMDVYDDRYSGKNHTGNFVYDTPRLPIGYLRVGLGSGMASASMRISLFRGELTANVSLRSGCSASLTLLANAAFDQHDVIAMSTVWDTAACGPANPLAVQLVAEVAESTWAPRNPDYVPNPPAQVSRVAPPSPAPEQAALVVSVQPHLRGTAHCTALLTVPSAGREDAFVAISPVVSSPREAQFQASTAAARASGAGMAAIRAANAAWWAAFWPRGAFVTTDATWVSSFWAAQWYKFASASRQGRGVMMDLQGPWFVPGTPWPDVHLDMNVQMQHYAPLSANRLDLYQPFLDTFAAAQRAGRLSLNAPAAWHSSAFAVAAAPTGAS
;
A
#
# COMPACT_ATOMS: atom_id res chain seq x y z
N PRO A 1 44.80 17.00 50.69
CA PRO A 1 45.64 15.86 50.26
C PRO A 1 44.86 14.94 49.31
N ALA A 2 45.37 14.78 48.08
CA ALA A 2 44.92 13.92 46.97
C ALA A 2 43.50 14.15 46.39
N ARG A 3 43.45 14.96 45.32
CA ARG A 3 42.35 14.97 44.34
C ARG A 3 42.75 14.09 43.14
N CYS A 4 41.96 13.07 42.81
CA CYS A 4 42.03 12.37 41.53
C CYS A 4 41.51 13.28 40.42
N SER A 5 42.31 13.47 39.37
CA SER A 5 41.93 14.18 38.15
C SER A 5 41.67 13.15 37.05
N VAL A 6 40.47 13.17 36.46
CA VAL A 6 40.14 12.38 35.27
C VAL A 6 40.64 13.12 34.03
N LEU A 7 41.46 12.41 33.25
CA LEU A 7 42.09 12.84 32.02
C LEU A 7 41.05 12.90 30.89
N ALA A 8 40.74 14.10 30.38
CA ALA A 8 40.03 14.26 29.11
C ALA A 8 41.07 14.23 27.98
N VAL A 9 41.09 13.14 27.21
CA VAL A 9 41.92 13.03 26.00
C VAL A 9 41.12 13.59 24.82
N LEU A 10 41.33 14.88 24.55
CA LEU A 10 41.06 15.50 23.25
C LEU A 10 42.29 15.25 22.37
N SER A 11 42.27 14.14 21.61
CA SER A 11 43.25 13.90 20.56
C SER A 11 42.69 14.36 19.23
N GLY A 12 43.01 15.59 18.85
CA GLY A 12 42.88 16.05 17.47
C GLY A 12 43.83 15.27 16.58
N LEU A 13 43.27 14.44 15.71
CA LEU A 13 43.96 13.97 14.51
C LEU A 13 43.56 14.90 13.37
N ALA A 14 44.51 15.74 12.98
CA ALA A 14 44.49 16.47 11.73
C ALA A 14 44.40 15.46 10.57
N LEU A 15 43.20 15.25 10.04
CA LEU A 15 43.04 14.72 8.70
C LEU A 15 43.35 15.87 7.74
N ALA A 16 44.47 15.74 7.04
CA ALA A 16 44.78 16.55 5.90
C ALA A 16 43.53 16.69 5.02
N ARG A 17 43.14 17.93 4.70
CA ARG A 17 42.24 18.21 3.57
C ARG A 17 43.02 17.89 2.28
N GLY A 18 43.27 16.60 2.04
CA GLY A 18 43.40 16.12 0.68
C GLY A 18 42.09 16.50 0.00
N ALA A 19 42.17 17.21 -1.12
CA ALA A 19 41.03 17.39 -1.98
C ALA A 19 40.45 15.99 -2.21
N VAL A 20 39.24 15.74 -1.70
CA VAL A 20 38.50 14.53 -2.02
C VAL A 20 38.45 14.52 -3.55
N PRO A 21 39.03 13.51 -4.22
CA PRO A 21 38.98 13.44 -5.68
C PRO A 21 37.53 13.56 -6.08
N SER A 22 37.27 14.40 -7.09
CA SER A 22 35.99 14.66 -7.75
C SER A 22 34.85 13.75 -7.30
N SER A 23 33.75 14.34 -6.80
CA SER A 23 32.49 13.65 -6.56
C SER A 23 32.30 12.53 -7.60
N ALA A 24 32.47 11.28 -7.19
CA ALA A 24 32.24 10.16 -8.08
C ALA A 24 30.77 10.29 -8.53
N SER A 25 30.56 10.72 -9.77
CA SER A 25 29.22 10.84 -10.31
C SER A 25 28.77 9.45 -10.68
N LEU A 26 27.77 8.93 -10.00
CA LEU A 26 27.10 7.70 -10.40
C LEU A 26 26.34 7.98 -11.71
N ALA A 27 27.00 7.75 -12.85
CA ALA A 27 26.43 7.92 -14.18
C ALA A 27 25.69 6.65 -14.60
N VAL A 28 24.65 6.29 -13.85
CA VAL A 28 23.78 5.14 -14.15
C VAL A 28 22.50 5.66 -14.79
N ASP A 29 22.18 5.14 -15.97
CA ASP A 29 20.83 5.24 -16.51
C ASP A 29 19.93 4.27 -15.74
N PHE A 30 19.30 4.78 -14.69
CA PHE A 30 18.44 3.99 -13.82
C PHE A 30 17.22 3.42 -14.54
N GLU A 31 16.69 4.12 -15.55
CA GLU A 31 15.52 3.65 -16.30
C GLU A 31 15.88 2.39 -17.08
N SER A 32 16.93 2.47 -17.90
CA SER A 32 17.41 1.32 -18.67
C SER A 32 17.89 0.19 -17.78
N HIS A 33 18.57 0.50 -16.67
CA HIS A 33 19.08 -0.51 -15.75
C HIS A 33 17.95 -1.29 -15.08
N LEU A 34 16.99 -0.59 -14.46
CA LEU A 34 15.88 -1.22 -13.73
C LEU A 34 14.91 -1.93 -14.66
N ALA A 35 14.77 -1.49 -15.92
CA ALA A 35 13.96 -2.18 -16.91
C ALA A 35 14.39 -3.64 -17.11
N THR A 36 15.66 -3.99 -16.87
CA THR A 36 16.15 -5.39 -16.91
C THR A 36 15.83 -6.20 -15.65
N GLN A 37 15.31 -5.54 -14.63
CA GLN A 37 14.98 -6.10 -13.30
C GLN A 37 13.49 -6.04 -13.00
N ASP A 38 12.69 -5.48 -13.91
CA ASP A 38 11.24 -5.41 -13.79
C ASP A 38 10.64 -6.80 -13.61
N LEU A 39 9.63 -6.87 -12.75
CA LEU A 39 8.87 -8.10 -12.51
C LEU A 39 7.88 -8.29 -13.67
N THR A 40 7.87 -9.47 -14.27
CA THR A 40 7.04 -9.77 -15.45
C THR A 40 6.31 -11.09 -15.31
N TRP A 41 5.10 -11.15 -15.86
CA TRP A 41 4.26 -12.34 -15.93
C TRP A 41 3.70 -12.46 -17.34
N GLU A 42 3.55 -13.70 -17.81
CA GLU A 42 2.84 -14.02 -19.05
C GLU A 42 2.06 -15.32 -18.84
N TRP A 43 0.78 -15.33 -19.20
CA TRP A 43 -0.05 -16.53 -19.06
C TRP A 43 -1.19 -16.57 -20.08
N THR A 44 -1.72 -17.76 -20.31
CA THR A 44 -2.90 -18.01 -21.13
C THR A 44 -4.03 -18.54 -20.28
N ASN A 45 -5.22 -18.64 -20.87
CA ASN A 45 -6.36 -19.27 -20.22
C ASN A 45 -6.15 -20.74 -19.86
N THR A 46 -5.16 -21.41 -20.47
CA THR A 46 -4.78 -22.80 -20.19
C THR A 46 -3.52 -22.93 -19.35
N SER A 47 -2.88 -21.82 -18.95
CA SER A 47 -1.68 -21.85 -18.11
C SER A 47 -1.98 -22.51 -16.76
N SER A 48 -1.11 -23.42 -16.34
CA SER A 48 -1.05 -23.93 -14.98
C SER A 48 -0.41 -22.94 -14.00
N GLN A 49 0.48 -22.07 -14.52
CA GLN A 49 1.11 -20.99 -13.78
C GLN A 49 0.51 -19.66 -14.25
N ARG A 50 -0.38 -19.09 -13.43
CA ARG A 50 -0.98 -17.77 -13.57
C ARG A 50 -0.94 -17.10 -12.19
N PRO A 51 -0.91 -15.76 -12.09
CA PRO A 51 -0.94 -15.08 -10.80
C PRO A 51 -2.33 -15.27 -10.18
N SER A 52 -2.53 -16.28 -9.36
CA SER A 52 -3.86 -16.64 -8.82
C SER A 52 -4.02 -16.35 -7.33
N LEU A 53 -2.95 -15.97 -6.66
CA LEU A 53 -2.90 -15.75 -5.22
C LEU A 53 -2.18 -14.44 -4.92
N TRP A 54 -2.17 -14.04 -3.66
CA TRP A 54 -1.56 -12.77 -3.27
C TRP A 54 -0.03 -12.80 -3.39
N TRP A 55 0.62 -13.96 -3.22
CA TRP A 55 2.09 -14.05 -3.21
C TRP A 55 2.73 -14.10 -4.59
N ASP A 56 1.97 -14.41 -5.65
CA ASP A 56 2.42 -14.39 -7.04
C ASP A 56 1.77 -13.25 -7.86
N SER A 57 1.06 -12.35 -7.18
CA SER A 57 0.41 -11.16 -7.74
C SER A 57 1.39 -10.03 -8.11
N GLY A 58 0.94 -9.15 -9.00
CA GLY A 58 1.61 -7.87 -9.21
C GLY A 58 1.07 -6.82 -8.25
N PHE A 59 1.92 -5.99 -7.64
CA PHE A 59 1.52 -5.08 -6.56
C PHE A 59 2.04 -3.66 -6.74
N VAL A 60 1.34 -2.70 -6.13
CA VAL A 60 1.70 -1.28 -6.03
C VAL A 60 1.44 -0.77 -4.61
N GLY A 61 2.15 0.27 -4.19
CA GLY A 61 1.89 0.93 -2.92
C GLY A 61 2.58 2.30 -2.83
N ASN A 62 2.13 3.13 -1.91
CA ASN A 62 2.65 4.49 -1.71
C ASN A 62 2.97 4.81 -0.24
N GLY A 63 3.29 3.77 0.54
CA GLY A 63 3.62 3.83 1.96
C GLY A 63 2.42 3.90 2.90
N LEU A 64 1.20 3.84 2.38
CA LEU A 64 -0.04 3.77 3.17
C LEU A 64 -1.12 2.99 2.44
N LEU A 65 -1.43 3.40 1.20
CA LEU A 65 -2.31 2.69 0.29
C LEU A 65 -1.52 1.63 -0.44
N GLY A 66 -2.17 0.50 -0.70
CA GLY A 66 -1.62 -0.56 -1.53
C GLY A 66 -2.69 -1.34 -2.24
N ALA A 67 -2.29 -1.93 -3.35
CA ALA A 67 -3.10 -2.83 -4.13
C ALA A 67 -2.27 -3.93 -4.76
N TYR A 68 -2.91 -5.06 -5.04
CA TYR A 68 -2.30 -6.12 -5.83
C TYR A 68 -3.31 -6.78 -6.76
N LEU A 69 -2.87 -7.14 -7.96
CA LEU A 69 -3.65 -7.69 -9.06
C LEU A 69 -3.34 -9.16 -9.25
N PHE A 70 -4.38 -9.98 -9.26
CA PHE A 70 -4.33 -11.41 -9.54
C PHE A 70 -5.61 -11.91 -10.22
N GLU A 71 -5.60 -13.13 -10.74
CA GLU A 71 -6.71 -13.82 -11.39
C GLU A 71 -7.23 -14.96 -10.50
N PRO A 72 -8.22 -14.70 -9.63
CA PRO A 72 -8.77 -15.72 -8.74
C PRO A 72 -9.54 -16.81 -9.50
N ASP A 73 -9.93 -17.85 -8.77
CA ASP A 73 -10.95 -18.80 -9.21
C ASP A 73 -12.37 -18.27 -8.93
N PRO A 74 -13.33 -18.40 -9.86
CA PRO A 74 -13.14 -18.80 -11.26
C PRO A 74 -12.44 -17.69 -12.07
N HIS A 75 -11.66 -18.09 -13.08
CA HIS A 75 -10.82 -17.25 -13.96
C HIS A 75 -11.59 -16.31 -14.93
N ASP A 76 -12.63 -15.63 -14.46
CA ASP A 76 -13.51 -14.76 -15.25
C ASP A 76 -13.30 -13.26 -14.98
N HIS A 77 -12.40 -12.92 -14.06
CA HIS A 77 -12.04 -11.55 -13.71
C HIS A 77 -10.60 -11.47 -13.20
N TRP A 78 -10.05 -10.26 -13.22
CA TRP A 78 -8.96 -9.91 -12.32
C TRP A 78 -9.51 -9.26 -11.07
N ARG A 79 -8.90 -9.59 -9.94
CA ARG A 79 -9.15 -8.97 -8.64
C ARG A 79 -7.99 -8.04 -8.32
N ILE A 80 -8.30 -6.79 -8.05
CA ILE A 80 -7.35 -5.81 -7.51
C ILE A 80 -7.73 -5.61 -6.04
N GLU A 81 -6.99 -6.26 -5.15
CA GLU A 81 -7.19 -6.05 -3.70
C GLU A 81 -6.89 -4.61 -3.36
N LEU A 82 -7.70 -4.00 -2.49
CA LEU A 82 -7.44 -2.66 -1.99
C LEU A 82 -7.09 -2.75 -0.51
N SER A 83 -6.11 -1.95 -0.09
CA SER A 83 -5.82 -1.83 1.33
C SER A 83 -5.25 -0.46 1.69
N ARG A 84 -5.42 -0.14 2.98
CA ARG A 84 -4.90 1.05 3.63
C ARG A 84 -4.42 0.62 5.01
N MET A 85 -3.14 0.83 5.33
CA MET A 85 -2.53 0.24 6.53
C MET A 85 -3.21 0.66 7.83
N ASP A 86 -3.66 1.92 7.96
CA ASP A 86 -4.27 2.46 9.18
C ASP A 86 -5.79 2.20 9.31
N VAL A 87 -6.35 1.30 8.51
CA VAL A 87 -7.75 0.86 8.67
C VAL A 87 -7.81 -0.42 9.50
N TYR A 88 -8.01 -0.22 10.79
CA TYR A 88 -8.17 -1.28 11.79
C TYR A 88 -9.56 -1.21 12.43
N ASP A 89 -9.96 -2.32 13.04
CA ASP A 89 -11.08 -2.27 13.97
C ASP A 89 -10.72 -1.42 15.20
N ASP A 90 -11.73 -0.78 15.78
CA ASP A 90 -11.57 0.23 16.83
C ASP A 90 -12.37 -0.11 18.09
N ARG A 91 -12.68 -1.39 18.28
CA ARG A 91 -13.39 -1.90 19.47
C ARG A 91 -12.45 -2.00 20.66
N TYR A 92 -11.97 -0.88 21.19
CA TYR A 92 -11.08 -0.89 22.37
C TYR A 92 -11.77 -1.22 23.70
N SER A 93 -13.10 -1.17 23.76
CA SER A 93 -13.89 -1.47 24.96
C SER A 93 -15.40 -1.53 24.65
N GLY A 94 -16.17 -2.00 25.63
CA GLY A 94 -17.64 -1.96 25.61
C GLY A 94 -18.27 -3.22 25.04
N LYS A 95 -19.50 -3.09 24.53
CA LYS A 95 -20.26 -4.22 23.97
C LYS A 95 -19.50 -4.83 22.78
N ASN A 96 -19.45 -6.15 22.72
CA ASN A 96 -18.77 -6.96 21.70
C ASN A 96 -17.23 -6.84 21.69
N HIS A 97 -16.62 -6.15 22.67
CA HIS A 97 -15.18 -6.24 22.90
C HIS A 97 -14.84 -7.58 23.56
N THR A 98 -13.89 -8.32 22.97
CA THR A 98 -13.53 -9.67 23.38
C THR A 98 -12.37 -9.73 24.39
N GLY A 99 -11.61 -8.64 24.52
CA GLY A 99 -10.36 -8.62 25.28
C GLY A 99 -9.20 -9.29 24.54
N ASN A 100 -9.33 -9.48 23.22
CA ASN A 100 -8.33 -10.08 22.35
C ASN A 100 -8.20 -9.23 21.08
N PHE A 101 -7.04 -8.59 20.94
CA PHE A 101 -6.72 -7.65 19.86
C PHE A 101 -6.93 -8.22 18.45
N VAL A 102 -6.82 -9.55 18.25
CA VAL A 102 -7.04 -10.18 16.95
C VAL A 102 -8.49 -10.05 16.49
N TYR A 103 -9.44 -9.90 17.43
CA TYR A 103 -10.85 -9.62 17.14
C TYR A 103 -11.20 -8.14 17.30
N ASP A 104 -10.53 -7.47 18.23
CA ASP A 104 -10.93 -6.14 18.69
C ASP A 104 -10.26 -4.98 17.94
N THR A 105 -9.04 -5.20 17.44
CA THR A 105 -8.27 -4.21 16.67
C THR A 105 -7.50 -4.82 15.48
N PRO A 106 -8.00 -5.85 14.75
CA PRO A 106 -7.32 -6.37 13.58
C PRO A 106 -7.35 -5.36 12.45
N ARG A 107 -6.42 -5.51 11.51
CA ARG A 107 -6.55 -4.89 10.20
C ARG A 107 -7.77 -5.44 9.49
N LEU A 108 -8.54 -4.57 8.86
CA LEU A 108 -9.80 -4.94 8.23
C LEU A 108 -9.62 -5.12 6.71
N PRO A 109 -10.31 -6.09 6.09
CA PRO A 109 -10.53 -6.06 4.66
C PRO A 109 -11.42 -4.85 4.33
N ILE A 110 -11.10 -4.15 3.23
CA ILE A 110 -11.81 -2.93 2.81
C ILE A 110 -12.42 -3.05 1.41
N GLY A 111 -12.48 -4.28 0.88
CA GLY A 111 -12.96 -4.60 -0.45
C GLY A 111 -11.89 -4.58 -1.53
N TYR A 112 -12.34 -4.78 -2.76
CA TYR A 112 -11.48 -4.93 -3.93
C TYR A 112 -12.16 -4.35 -5.18
N LEU A 113 -11.38 -4.14 -6.24
CA LEU A 113 -11.93 -3.92 -7.57
C LEU A 113 -12.02 -5.25 -8.32
N ARG A 114 -13.21 -5.56 -8.82
CA ARG A 114 -13.43 -6.61 -9.80
C ARG A 114 -13.29 -6.02 -11.20
N VAL A 115 -12.32 -6.51 -11.97
CA VAL A 115 -12.12 -6.15 -13.37
C VAL A 115 -12.60 -7.31 -14.23
N GLY A 116 -13.77 -7.16 -14.85
CA GLY A 116 -14.37 -8.23 -15.65
C GLY A 116 -13.55 -8.55 -16.90
N LEU A 117 -13.47 -9.83 -17.27
CA LEU A 117 -12.80 -10.28 -18.50
C LEU A 117 -13.79 -10.61 -19.64
N GLY A 118 -15.00 -10.03 -19.62
CA GLY A 118 -15.99 -10.11 -20.69
C GLY A 118 -16.16 -11.51 -21.31
N SER A 119 -15.72 -11.68 -22.56
CA SER A 119 -15.74 -12.95 -23.33
C SER A 119 -14.78 -14.05 -22.82
N GLY A 120 -14.11 -13.81 -21.71
CA GLY A 120 -12.98 -14.57 -21.20
C GLY A 120 -11.65 -14.16 -21.83
N MET A 121 -10.60 -14.27 -21.04
CA MET A 121 -9.22 -14.08 -21.46
C MET A 121 -8.77 -15.22 -22.38
N ALA A 122 -7.96 -14.89 -23.38
CA ALA A 122 -7.17 -15.84 -24.16
C ALA A 122 -5.71 -15.85 -23.67
N SER A 123 -5.11 -14.68 -23.54
CA SER A 123 -3.78 -14.48 -22.95
C SER A 123 -3.67 -13.14 -22.25
N ALA A 124 -2.71 -13.04 -21.34
CA ALA A 124 -2.36 -11.82 -20.67
C ALA A 124 -0.86 -11.76 -20.37
N SER A 125 -0.37 -10.53 -20.20
CA SER A 125 0.93 -10.24 -19.63
C SER A 125 0.81 -9.15 -18.59
N MET A 126 1.74 -9.13 -17.64
CA MET A 126 1.83 -8.10 -16.61
C MET A 126 3.28 -7.70 -16.41
N ARG A 127 3.52 -6.43 -16.10
CA ARG A 127 4.85 -5.90 -15.77
C ARG A 127 4.72 -4.85 -14.69
N ILE A 128 5.59 -4.90 -13.68
CA ILE A 128 5.83 -3.78 -12.78
C ILE A 128 7.05 -3.03 -13.30
N SER A 129 6.88 -1.77 -13.67
CA SER A 129 8.02 -0.89 -13.94
C SER A 129 8.55 -0.38 -12.61
N LEU A 130 9.73 -0.85 -12.20
CA LEU A 130 10.37 -0.41 -10.95
C LEU A 130 10.74 1.08 -11.02
N PHE A 131 11.18 1.56 -12.19
CA PHE A 131 11.57 2.95 -12.38
C PHE A 131 10.39 3.93 -12.34
N ARG A 132 9.22 3.52 -12.84
CA ARG A 132 8.01 4.37 -12.88
C ARG A 132 7.06 4.11 -11.72
N GLY A 133 7.21 2.98 -11.04
CA GLY A 133 6.35 2.47 -9.99
C GLY A 133 4.89 2.36 -10.41
N GLU A 134 4.67 1.74 -11.55
CA GLU A 134 3.33 1.40 -12.06
C GLU A 134 3.32 -0.02 -12.60
N LEU A 135 2.19 -0.69 -12.42
CA LEU A 135 1.89 -2.00 -12.96
C LEU A 135 1.12 -1.82 -14.27
N THR A 136 1.53 -2.51 -15.33
CA THR A 136 0.79 -2.58 -16.59
C THR A 136 0.42 -4.02 -16.88
N ALA A 137 -0.86 -4.28 -17.13
CA ALA A 137 -1.36 -5.57 -17.60
C ALA A 137 -1.95 -5.41 -19.01
N ASN A 138 -1.60 -6.30 -19.92
CA ASN A 138 -2.17 -6.38 -21.26
C ASN A 138 -2.98 -7.67 -21.37
N VAL A 139 -4.11 -7.62 -22.06
CA VAL A 139 -5.00 -8.78 -22.21
C VAL A 139 -5.55 -8.86 -23.61
N SER A 140 -5.51 -10.08 -24.15
CA SER A 140 -6.22 -10.49 -25.36
C SER A 140 -7.42 -11.32 -24.94
N LEU A 141 -8.62 -10.90 -25.32
CA LEU A 141 -9.86 -11.59 -25.05
C LEU A 141 -10.19 -12.57 -26.18
N ARG A 142 -10.96 -13.63 -25.88
CA ARG A 142 -11.37 -14.63 -26.88
C ARG A 142 -12.25 -14.09 -28.00
N SER A 143 -12.83 -12.91 -27.82
CA SER A 143 -13.56 -12.17 -28.86
C SER A 143 -12.64 -11.56 -29.93
N GLY A 144 -11.32 -11.53 -29.72
CA GLY A 144 -10.35 -10.80 -30.54
C GLY A 144 -10.09 -9.37 -30.06
N CYS A 145 -10.84 -8.89 -29.07
CA CYS A 145 -10.59 -7.61 -28.42
C CYS A 145 -9.28 -7.63 -27.62
N SER A 146 -8.48 -6.57 -27.73
CA SER A 146 -7.28 -6.34 -26.91
C SER A 146 -7.43 -5.09 -26.06
N ALA A 147 -7.02 -5.17 -24.80
CA ALA A 147 -7.07 -4.07 -23.86
C ALA A 147 -5.82 -4.05 -22.97
N SER A 148 -5.57 -2.90 -22.34
CA SER A 148 -4.52 -2.72 -21.35
C SER A 148 -5.06 -2.03 -20.11
N LEU A 149 -4.44 -2.31 -18.98
CA LEU A 149 -4.72 -1.74 -17.67
C LEU A 149 -3.41 -1.25 -17.07
N THR A 150 -3.33 0.03 -16.72
CA THR A 150 -2.26 0.58 -15.88
C THR A 150 -2.79 0.79 -14.48
N LEU A 151 -2.03 0.42 -13.45
CA LEU A 151 -2.36 0.57 -12.03
C LEU A 151 -1.17 1.17 -11.28
N LEU A 152 -1.42 2.15 -10.41
CA LEU A 152 -0.41 2.72 -9.51
C LEU A 152 -1.04 3.18 -8.20
N ALA A 153 -0.26 3.16 -7.13
CA ALA A 153 -0.57 3.92 -5.92
C ALA A 153 0.30 5.18 -5.97
N ASN A 154 -0.32 6.36 -6.02
CA ASN A 154 0.42 7.58 -6.34
C ASN A 154 1.47 7.88 -5.26
N ALA A 155 2.75 7.82 -5.64
CA ALA A 155 3.88 8.04 -4.76
C ALA A 155 4.06 9.51 -4.35
N ALA A 156 3.50 10.45 -5.13
CA ALA A 156 3.38 11.87 -4.80
C ALA A 156 2.09 12.13 -3.99
N PHE A 157 1.93 11.39 -2.90
CA PHE A 157 0.69 11.34 -2.11
C PHE A 157 0.29 12.69 -1.50
N ASP A 158 1.24 13.59 -1.23
CA ASP A 158 0.97 14.94 -0.73
C ASP A 158 0.16 15.79 -1.73
N GLN A 159 0.25 15.46 -3.02
CA GLN A 159 -0.57 16.09 -4.06
C GLN A 159 -1.93 15.39 -4.14
N HIS A 160 -1.92 14.07 -4.28
CA HIS A 160 -3.11 13.25 -4.41
C HIS A 160 -2.86 11.85 -3.84
N ASP A 161 -3.44 11.53 -2.69
CA ASP A 161 -3.32 10.20 -2.08
C ASP A 161 -4.39 9.24 -2.59
N VAL A 162 -4.11 8.61 -3.72
CA VAL A 162 -5.03 7.71 -4.43
C VAL A 162 -4.31 6.51 -5.03
N ILE A 163 -5.07 5.44 -5.24
CA ILE A 163 -4.74 4.40 -6.21
C ILE A 163 -5.41 4.79 -7.53
N ALA A 164 -4.64 4.91 -8.59
CA ALA A 164 -5.10 5.31 -9.90
C ALA A 164 -4.98 4.15 -10.88
N MET A 165 -5.99 4.00 -11.74
CA MET A 165 -6.04 2.96 -12.76
C MET A 165 -6.53 3.53 -14.09
N SER A 166 -5.96 3.09 -15.20
CA SER A 166 -6.41 3.49 -16.54
C SER A 166 -6.58 2.24 -17.40
N THR A 167 -7.77 2.05 -17.96
CA THR A 167 -8.01 1.03 -18.98
C THR A 167 -7.99 1.68 -20.36
N VAL A 168 -7.38 1.02 -21.34
CA VAL A 168 -7.31 1.48 -22.73
C VAL A 168 -7.59 0.32 -23.66
N TRP A 169 -8.44 0.52 -24.66
CA TRP A 169 -8.80 -0.51 -25.64
C TRP A 169 -9.06 0.10 -27.02
N ASP A 170 -8.96 -0.74 -28.05
CA ASP A 170 -9.35 -0.35 -29.40
C ASP A 170 -10.88 -0.45 -29.56
N THR A 171 -11.55 0.69 -29.70
CA THR A 171 -13.01 0.74 -29.89
C THR A 171 -13.47 0.11 -31.20
N ALA A 172 -12.61 0.02 -32.22
CA ALA A 172 -12.97 -0.63 -33.48
C ALA A 172 -13.08 -2.15 -33.31
N ALA A 173 -12.17 -2.75 -32.54
CA ALA A 173 -12.16 -4.18 -32.26
C ALA A 173 -13.10 -4.59 -31.12
N CYS A 174 -13.23 -3.77 -30.07
CA CYS A 174 -13.96 -4.11 -28.85
C CYS A 174 -15.36 -3.48 -28.75
N GLY A 175 -15.66 -2.51 -29.61
CA GLY A 175 -16.82 -1.63 -29.45
C GLY A 175 -16.61 -0.50 -28.42
N PRO A 176 -17.64 0.31 -28.18
CA PRO A 176 -17.53 1.52 -27.35
C PRO A 176 -17.52 1.23 -25.83
N ALA A 177 -18.00 0.06 -25.39
CA ALA A 177 -18.03 -0.29 -23.98
C ALA A 177 -16.65 -0.75 -23.49
N ASN A 178 -16.28 -0.37 -22.27
CA ASN A 178 -15.04 -0.85 -21.64
C ASN A 178 -15.09 -2.38 -21.50
N PRO A 179 -14.22 -3.14 -22.19
CA PRO A 179 -14.19 -4.60 -22.10
C PRO A 179 -13.67 -5.09 -20.73
N LEU A 180 -13.00 -4.22 -19.98
CA LEU A 180 -12.47 -4.43 -18.63
C LEU A 180 -13.31 -3.67 -17.60
N ALA A 181 -14.61 -3.96 -17.56
CA ALA A 181 -15.54 -3.27 -16.68
C ALA A 181 -15.11 -3.39 -15.21
N VAL A 182 -14.99 -2.25 -14.53
CA VAL A 182 -14.49 -2.13 -13.16
C VAL A 182 -15.65 -2.00 -12.20
N GLN A 183 -15.64 -2.78 -11.12
CA GLN A 183 -16.66 -2.74 -10.08
C GLN A 183 -16.00 -2.73 -8.71
N LEU A 184 -16.42 -1.81 -7.84
CA LEU A 184 -16.06 -1.85 -6.43
C LEU A 184 -16.90 -2.93 -5.74
N VAL A 185 -16.24 -3.92 -5.15
CA VAL A 185 -16.89 -4.97 -4.38
C VAL A 185 -16.51 -4.79 -2.91
N ALA A 186 -17.52 -4.57 -2.07
CA ALA A 186 -17.32 -4.49 -0.64
C ALA A 186 -17.10 -5.88 -0.03
N GLU A 187 -16.30 -5.92 1.02
CA GLU A 187 -16.13 -7.10 1.86
C GLU A 187 -16.56 -6.80 3.28
N VAL A 188 -16.90 -7.84 4.03
CA VAL A 188 -17.28 -7.70 5.44
C VAL A 188 -16.04 -7.30 6.22
N ALA A 189 -16.07 -6.13 6.86
CA ALA A 189 -14.98 -5.70 7.74
C ALA A 189 -14.96 -6.53 9.02
N GLU A 190 -14.23 -7.64 8.98
CA GLU A 190 -14.09 -8.58 10.07
C GLU A 190 -12.65 -9.04 10.31
N SER A 191 -12.41 -9.56 11.51
CA SER A 191 -11.18 -10.28 11.84
C SER A 191 -11.03 -11.50 10.94
N THR A 192 -9.80 -11.78 10.49
CA THR A 192 -9.46 -13.04 9.83
C THR A 192 -9.58 -14.27 10.75
N TRP A 193 -9.75 -14.06 12.07
CA TRP A 193 -10.06 -15.11 13.03
C TRP A 193 -11.56 -15.28 13.29
N ALA A 194 -12.44 -14.51 12.63
CA ALA A 194 -13.89 -14.63 12.80
C ALA A 194 -14.39 -16.09 12.69
N PRO A 195 -13.93 -16.93 11.74
CA PRO A 195 -14.36 -18.33 11.67
C PRO A 195 -13.98 -19.20 12.88
N ARG A 196 -13.06 -18.74 13.73
CA ARG A 196 -12.57 -19.47 14.91
C ARG A 196 -13.36 -19.16 16.18
N ASN A 197 -14.24 -18.15 16.15
CA ASN A 197 -15.01 -17.74 17.31
C ASN A 197 -16.48 -17.50 16.92
N PRO A 198 -17.41 -18.41 17.26
CA PRO A 198 -18.83 -18.27 16.89
C PRO A 198 -19.52 -17.09 17.59
N ASP A 199 -18.97 -16.59 18.69
CA ASP A 199 -19.52 -15.45 19.44
C ASP A 199 -18.98 -14.09 18.92
N TYR A 200 -18.05 -14.11 17.96
CA TYR A 200 -17.52 -12.90 17.35
C TYR A 200 -18.60 -12.20 16.54
N VAL A 201 -18.76 -10.90 16.78
CA VAL A 201 -19.69 -10.04 16.04
C VAL A 201 -18.91 -9.17 15.06
N PRO A 202 -19.05 -9.36 13.73
CA PRO A 202 -18.40 -8.51 12.75
C PRO A 202 -18.97 -7.09 12.76
N ASN A 203 -18.28 -6.16 12.09
CA ASN A 203 -18.87 -4.85 11.83
C ASN A 203 -20.12 -5.00 10.95
N PRO A 204 -21.07 -4.04 11.03
CA PRO A 204 -22.22 -4.01 10.13
C PRO A 204 -21.79 -4.10 8.66
N PRO A 205 -22.56 -4.72 7.76
CA PRO A 205 -22.19 -4.78 6.34
C PRO A 205 -21.95 -3.39 5.74
N ALA A 206 -20.97 -3.29 4.85
CA ALA A 206 -20.75 -2.07 4.08
C ALA A 206 -21.96 -1.73 3.20
N GLN A 207 -22.16 -0.43 2.99
CA GLN A 207 -23.22 0.11 2.15
C GLN A 207 -22.60 0.64 0.86
N VAL A 208 -22.84 -0.07 -0.25
CA VAL A 208 -22.39 0.34 -1.57
C VAL A 208 -23.47 1.17 -2.24
N SER A 209 -23.14 2.38 -2.68
CA SER A 209 -24.09 3.27 -3.35
C SER A 209 -23.42 4.11 -4.44
N ARG A 210 -24.21 4.51 -5.43
CA ARG A 210 -23.83 5.54 -6.39
C ARG A 210 -24.20 6.90 -5.81
N VAL A 211 -23.27 7.84 -5.86
CA VAL A 211 -23.46 9.20 -5.37
C VAL A 211 -22.95 10.21 -6.40
N ALA A 212 -23.42 11.45 -6.32
CA ALA A 212 -22.93 12.51 -7.20
C ALA A 212 -21.44 12.78 -6.89
N PRO A 213 -20.55 12.79 -7.90
CA PRO A 213 -19.17 13.22 -7.70
C PRO A 213 -19.11 14.66 -7.20
N PRO A 214 -18.34 14.97 -6.13
CA PRO A 214 -18.12 16.35 -5.74
C PRO A 214 -17.19 17.06 -6.74
N SER A 215 -17.23 18.40 -6.79
CA SER A 215 -16.24 19.20 -7.51
C SER A 215 -14.84 18.96 -6.93
N PRO A 216 -13.76 18.90 -7.73
CA PRO A 216 -13.66 19.25 -9.15
C PRO A 216 -13.77 18.07 -10.14
N ALA A 217 -14.59 17.05 -9.87
CA ALA A 217 -14.76 15.94 -10.80
C ALA A 217 -15.31 16.39 -12.17
N PRO A 218 -14.83 15.81 -13.29
CA PRO A 218 -15.40 16.06 -14.62
C PRO A 218 -16.89 15.70 -14.73
N GLU A 219 -17.61 16.31 -15.66
CA GLU A 219 -19.05 16.10 -15.84
C GLU A 219 -19.42 14.63 -16.13
N GLN A 220 -18.61 13.95 -16.94
CA GLN A 220 -18.80 12.55 -17.28
C GLN A 220 -18.43 11.56 -16.16
N ALA A 221 -17.94 12.04 -15.01
CA ALA A 221 -17.50 11.18 -13.94
C ALA A 221 -18.67 10.44 -13.26
N ALA A 222 -18.43 9.21 -12.83
CA ALA A 222 -19.33 8.45 -11.98
C ALA A 222 -18.62 8.08 -10.67
N LEU A 223 -19.33 8.17 -9.54
CA LEU A 223 -18.78 7.87 -8.23
C LEU A 223 -19.60 6.77 -7.56
N VAL A 224 -18.91 5.68 -7.19
CA VAL A 224 -19.42 4.61 -6.32
C VAL A 224 -18.65 4.67 -5.01
N VAL A 225 -19.36 4.59 -3.89
CA VAL A 225 -18.76 4.54 -2.55
C VAL A 225 -19.18 3.26 -1.85
N SER A 226 -18.26 2.67 -1.08
CA SER A 226 -18.51 1.63 -0.09
C SER A 226 -18.25 2.22 1.29
N VAL A 227 -19.32 2.55 2.01
CA VAL A 227 -19.23 3.08 3.38
C VAL A 227 -19.35 1.93 4.36
N GLN A 228 -18.37 1.75 5.23
CA GLN A 228 -18.27 0.63 6.16
C GLN A 228 -18.44 1.16 7.60
N PRO A 229 -19.64 1.07 8.18
CA PRO A 229 -19.87 1.44 9.58
C PRO A 229 -19.12 0.47 10.51
N HIS A 230 -18.67 0.96 11.65
CA HIS A 230 -18.09 0.13 12.71
C HIS A 230 -19.04 0.05 13.92
N LEU A 231 -18.87 -0.97 14.76
CA LEU A 231 -19.69 -1.16 15.96
C LEU A 231 -19.62 0.02 16.95
N ARG A 232 -18.55 0.82 16.89
CA ARG A 232 -18.31 1.98 17.77
C ARG A 232 -18.94 3.27 17.27
N GLY A 233 -19.67 3.24 16.15
CA GLY A 233 -20.27 4.41 15.52
C GLY A 233 -19.31 5.19 14.60
N THR A 234 -18.03 4.82 14.61
CA THR A 234 -17.03 5.22 13.61
C THR A 234 -17.28 4.52 12.27
N ALA A 235 -16.53 4.90 11.24
CA ALA A 235 -16.61 4.30 9.93
C ALA A 235 -15.35 4.57 9.10
N HIS A 236 -15.16 3.78 8.05
CA HIS A 236 -14.30 4.13 6.92
C HIS A 236 -15.08 4.07 5.60
N CYS A 237 -14.50 4.57 4.52
CA CYS A 237 -15.11 4.56 3.20
C CYS A 237 -14.08 4.34 2.10
N THR A 238 -14.40 3.50 1.13
CA THR A 238 -13.69 3.35 -0.15
C THR A 238 -14.51 4.01 -1.25
N ALA A 239 -13.93 4.95 -1.98
CA ALA A 239 -14.53 5.65 -3.11
C ALA A 239 -13.86 5.21 -4.41
N LEU A 240 -14.65 4.79 -5.40
CA LEU A 240 -14.23 4.53 -6.77
C LEU A 240 -14.89 5.57 -7.68
N LEU A 241 -14.08 6.49 -8.21
CA LEU A 241 -14.52 7.47 -9.20
C LEU A 241 -13.99 7.08 -10.57
N THR A 242 -14.87 6.85 -11.54
CA THR A 242 -14.50 6.55 -12.94
C THR A 242 -14.80 7.74 -13.85
N VAL A 243 -13.96 7.93 -14.87
CA VAL A 243 -14.06 8.98 -15.88
C VAL A 243 -13.93 8.32 -17.26
N PRO A 244 -15.05 8.02 -17.94
CA PRO A 244 -15.02 7.41 -19.26
C PRO A 244 -14.63 8.41 -20.36
N SER A 245 -14.00 7.91 -21.40
CA SER A 245 -13.67 8.60 -22.65
C SER A 245 -13.60 7.59 -23.81
N ALA A 246 -13.43 8.05 -25.05
CA ALA A 246 -13.38 7.16 -26.21
C ALA A 246 -12.16 6.21 -26.12
N GLY A 247 -12.42 4.91 -25.94
CA GLY A 247 -11.38 3.87 -25.84
C GLY A 247 -10.54 3.92 -24.57
N ARG A 248 -10.98 4.65 -23.55
CA ARG A 248 -10.29 4.77 -22.26
C ARG A 248 -11.25 5.02 -21.11
N GLU A 249 -10.99 4.42 -19.96
CA GLU A 249 -11.63 4.77 -18.69
C GLU A 249 -10.55 4.94 -17.62
N ASP A 250 -10.51 6.14 -17.02
CA ASP A 250 -9.64 6.41 -15.88
C ASP A 250 -10.43 6.24 -14.59
N ALA A 251 -9.81 5.62 -13.58
CA ALA A 251 -10.40 5.36 -12.28
C ALA A 251 -9.47 5.85 -11.17
N PHE A 252 -10.06 6.46 -10.14
CA PHE A 252 -9.38 6.98 -8.97
C PHE A 252 -10.03 6.39 -7.73
N VAL A 253 -9.25 5.63 -6.96
CA VAL A 253 -9.66 5.03 -5.70
C VAL A 253 -9.06 5.81 -4.55
N ALA A 254 -9.91 6.29 -3.67
CA ALA A 254 -9.53 6.92 -2.41
C ALA A 254 -10.18 6.18 -1.25
N ILE A 255 -9.43 6.02 -0.15
CA ILE A 255 -9.89 5.31 1.04
C ILE A 255 -9.72 6.25 2.22
N SER A 256 -10.76 6.50 3.01
CA SER A 256 -10.64 7.30 4.23
C SER A 256 -9.97 6.51 5.36
N PRO A 257 -9.34 7.17 6.35
CA PRO A 257 -9.07 6.49 7.62
C PRO A 257 -10.40 6.14 8.32
N VAL A 258 -10.30 5.44 9.44
CA VAL A 258 -11.42 5.29 10.38
C VAL A 258 -11.68 6.64 11.05
N VAL A 259 -12.90 7.15 10.90
CA VAL A 259 -13.32 8.48 11.38
C VAL A 259 -14.62 8.40 12.15
N SER A 260 -15.04 9.52 12.73
CA SER A 260 -16.09 9.58 13.75
C SER A 260 -17.50 9.26 13.25
N SER A 261 -17.74 9.28 11.93
CA SER A 261 -19.05 8.99 11.35
C SER A 261 -18.99 8.50 9.91
N PRO A 262 -20.00 7.73 9.45
CA PRO A 262 -20.15 7.33 8.04
C PRO A 262 -20.14 8.50 7.06
N ARG A 263 -20.77 9.62 7.42
CA ARG A 263 -20.85 10.81 6.57
C ARG A 263 -19.48 11.45 6.37
N GLU A 264 -18.69 11.54 7.44
CA GLU A 264 -17.32 12.07 7.38
C GLU A 264 -16.43 11.17 6.53
N ALA A 265 -16.50 9.84 6.72
CA ALA A 265 -15.73 8.87 5.96
C ALA A 265 -16.00 9.01 4.45
N GLN A 266 -17.28 9.05 4.07
CA GLN A 266 -17.69 9.25 2.68
C GLN A 266 -17.21 10.59 2.13
N PHE A 267 -17.34 11.68 2.89
CA PHE A 267 -16.90 13.00 2.45
C PHE A 267 -15.39 13.03 2.16
N GLN A 268 -14.57 12.48 3.05
CA GLN A 268 -13.11 12.44 2.88
C GLN A 268 -12.72 11.62 1.63
N ALA A 269 -13.24 10.39 1.50
CA ALA A 269 -12.93 9.52 0.36
C ALA A 269 -13.40 10.11 -0.98
N SER A 270 -14.65 10.61 -1.04
CA SER A 270 -15.23 11.18 -2.26
C SER A 270 -14.47 12.43 -2.71
N THR A 271 -14.08 13.29 -1.77
CA THR A 271 -13.34 14.52 -2.07
C THR A 271 -11.94 14.22 -2.58
N ALA A 272 -11.23 13.25 -1.98
CA ALA A 272 -9.91 12.84 -2.44
C ALA A 272 -9.95 12.27 -3.86
N ALA A 273 -10.90 11.39 -4.15
CA ALA A 273 -11.10 10.84 -5.50
C ALA A 273 -11.44 11.93 -6.53
N ALA A 274 -12.32 12.87 -6.19
CA ALA A 274 -12.67 13.99 -7.07
C ALA A 274 -11.52 14.97 -7.33
N ARG A 275 -10.67 15.24 -6.34
CA ARG A 275 -9.48 16.08 -6.53
C ARG A 275 -8.48 15.42 -7.47
N ALA A 276 -8.26 14.11 -7.32
CA ALA A 276 -7.38 13.36 -8.20
C ALA A 276 -7.94 13.29 -9.64
N SER A 277 -9.25 13.09 -9.79
CA SER A 277 -9.88 13.07 -11.11
C SER A 277 -9.88 14.44 -11.80
N GLY A 278 -10.06 15.52 -11.04
CA GLY A 278 -9.92 16.88 -11.54
C GLY A 278 -8.49 17.24 -11.98
N ALA A 279 -7.46 16.64 -11.37
CA ALA A 279 -6.07 16.76 -11.83
C ALA A 279 -5.80 15.91 -13.09
N GLY A 280 -6.48 14.76 -13.21
CA GLY A 280 -6.43 13.87 -14.35
C GLY A 280 -5.29 12.84 -14.32
N MET A 281 -5.50 11.72 -15.01
CA MET A 281 -4.60 10.56 -14.98
C MET A 281 -3.17 10.89 -15.43
N ALA A 282 -3.01 11.74 -16.45
CA ALA A 282 -1.70 12.12 -16.96
C ALA A 282 -0.85 12.84 -15.89
N ALA A 283 -1.44 13.77 -15.14
CA ALA A 283 -0.75 14.50 -14.08
C ALA A 283 -0.37 13.56 -12.93
N ILE A 284 -1.29 12.67 -12.52
CA ILE A 284 -1.05 11.67 -11.49
C ILE A 284 0.11 10.74 -11.88
N ARG A 285 0.11 10.20 -13.10
CA ARG A 285 1.19 9.33 -13.61
C ARG A 285 2.53 10.05 -13.68
N ALA A 286 2.54 11.30 -14.13
CA ALA A 286 3.76 12.10 -14.20
C ALA A 286 4.36 12.37 -12.81
N ALA A 287 3.53 12.76 -11.84
CA ALA A 287 3.97 12.98 -10.46
C ALA A 287 4.48 11.69 -9.80
N ASN A 288 3.80 10.56 -10.03
CA ASN A 288 4.23 9.24 -9.58
C ASN A 288 5.59 8.86 -10.14
N ALA A 289 5.75 8.91 -11.46
CA ALA A 289 7.00 8.54 -12.14
C ALA A 289 8.15 9.45 -11.74
N ALA A 290 7.91 10.77 -11.58
CA ALA A 290 8.93 11.71 -11.11
C ALA A 290 9.42 11.37 -9.69
N TRP A 291 8.50 10.96 -8.81
CA TRP A 291 8.89 10.51 -7.46
C TRP A 291 9.76 9.25 -7.51
N TRP A 292 9.35 8.24 -8.28
CA TRP A 292 10.09 6.98 -8.40
C TRP A 292 11.46 7.18 -9.07
N ALA A 293 11.55 7.99 -10.12
CA ALA A 293 12.81 8.35 -10.74
C ALA A 293 13.77 9.03 -9.74
N ALA A 294 13.27 9.85 -8.83
CA ALA A 294 14.05 10.47 -7.76
C ALA A 294 14.37 9.52 -6.59
N PHE A 295 13.68 8.39 -6.45
CA PHE A 295 13.94 7.40 -5.40
C PHE A 295 15.20 6.57 -5.67
N TRP A 296 15.42 6.15 -6.90
CA TRP A 296 16.48 5.19 -7.25
C TRP A 296 17.91 5.70 -7.05
N PRO A 297 18.24 6.97 -7.38
CA PRO A 297 19.56 7.53 -7.12
C PRO A 297 19.87 7.72 -5.62
N ARG A 298 18.87 7.61 -4.73
CA ARG A 298 19.07 7.71 -3.28
C ARG A 298 19.51 6.36 -2.73
N GLY A 299 20.38 6.36 -1.73
CA GLY A 299 20.81 5.14 -1.02
C GLY A 299 21.78 4.26 -1.81
N ALA A 300 22.02 3.05 -1.28
CA ALA A 300 22.94 2.10 -1.89
C ALA A 300 22.36 1.45 -3.17
N PHE A 301 23.25 1.19 -4.12
CA PHE A 301 23.00 0.47 -5.37
C PHE A 301 23.88 -0.78 -5.40
N VAL A 302 23.32 -1.91 -5.87
CA VAL A 302 24.02 -3.19 -5.99
C VAL A 302 23.90 -3.68 -7.43
N THR A 303 25.03 -3.97 -8.06
CA THR A 303 25.09 -4.66 -9.34
C THR A 303 26.09 -5.80 -9.25
N THR A 304 25.71 -6.95 -9.81
CA THR A 304 26.48 -8.19 -9.76
C THR A 304 26.25 -8.99 -11.04
N ASP A 305 27.23 -9.80 -11.46
CA ASP A 305 27.07 -10.71 -12.61
C ASP A 305 25.94 -11.74 -12.39
N ALA A 306 25.61 -12.04 -11.13
CA ALA A 306 24.41 -12.77 -10.75
C ALA A 306 23.18 -11.85 -10.86
N THR A 307 22.60 -11.73 -12.05
CA THR A 307 21.48 -10.80 -12.33
C THR A 307 20.30 -10.98 -11.38
N TRP A 308 20.01 -12.22 -10.95
CA TRP A 308 18.95 -12.51 -9.98
C TRP A 308 19.15 -11.82 -8.61
N VAL A 309 20.40 -11.60 -8.18
CA VAL A 309 20.71 -10.87 -6.93
C VAL A 309 20.39 -9.40 -7.09
N SER A 310 20.75 -8.82 -8.24
CA SER A 310 20.46 -7.42 -8.55
C SER A 310 18.95 -7.20 -8.70
N SER A 311 18.23 -8.10 -9.38
CA SER A 311 16.77 -8.06 -9.48
C SER A 311 16.09 -8.24 -8.13
N PHE A 312 16.55 -9.18 -7.29
CA PHE A 312 16.03 -9.34 -5.93
C PHE A 312 16.24 -8.05 -5.12
N TRP A 313 17.44 -7.47 -5.14
CA TRP A 313 17.74 -6.22 -4.46
C TRP A 313 16.79 -5.09 -4.87
N ALA A 314 16.61 -4.86 -6.17
CA ALA A 314 15.72 -3.80 -6.66
C ALA A 314 14.25 -4.07 -6.32
N ALA A 315 13.77 -5.31 -6.49
CA ALA A 315 12.41 -5.69 -6.11
C ALA A 315 12.14 -5.46 -4.62
N GLN A 316 13.12 -5.73 -3.74
CA GLN A 316 12.99 -5.45 -2.31
C GLN A 316 12.88 -3.95 -2.02
N TRP A 317 13.68 -3.10 -2.68
CA TRP A 317 13.56 -1.64 -2.48
C TRP A 317 12.29 -1.05 -3.03
N TYR A 318 11.81 -1.55 -4.17
CA TYR A 318 10.49 -1.21 -4.67
C TYR A 318 9.40 -1.62 -3.67
N LYS A 319 9.46 -2.83 -3.11
CA LYS A 319 8.52 -3.30 -2.08
C LYS A 319 8.57 -2.43 -0.83
N PHE A 320 9.75 -2.09 -0.32
CA PHE A 320 9.90 -1.21 0.84
C PHE A 320 9.38 0.20 0.59
N ALA A 321 9.72 0.82 -0.54
CA ALA A 321 9.25 2.16 -0.89
C ALA A 321 7.74 2.20 -1.16
N SER A 322 7.17 1.08 -1.61
CA SER A 322 5.73 0.90 -1.70
C SER A 322 5.07 0.78 -0.34
N ALA A 323 5.79 0.31 0.69
CA ALA A 323 5.21 -0.07 1.97
C ALA A 323 5.47 0.90 3.13
N SER A 324 6.61 1.60 3.15
CA SER A 324 6.97 2.56 4.18
C SER A 324 7.52 3.83 3.58
N ARG A 325 6.96 4.98 3.99
CA ARG A 325 7.34 6.29 3.47
C ARG A 325 7.29 7.34 4.56
N GLN A 326 8.38 8.11 4.71
CA GLN A 326 8.39 9.32 5.51
C GLN A 326 7.17 10.20 5.19
N GLY A 327 6.56 10.78 6.22
CA GLY A 327 5.36 11.62 6.09
C GLY A 327 4.04 10.85 6.22
N ARG A 328 4.05 9.51 6.14
CA ARG A 328 2.83 8.69 6.34
C ARG A 328 2.41 8.54 7.79
N GLY A 329 3.37 8.56 8.73
CA GLY A 329 3.09 8.46 10.16
C GLY A 329 2.52 7.12 10.62
N VAL A 330 2.64 6.07 9.80
CA VAL A 330 2.14 4.71 10.09
C VAL A 330 3.29 3.73 9.87
N MET A 331 3.61 2.95 10.90
CA MET A 331 4.54 1.81 10.76
C MET A 331 3.91 0.69 9.94
N MET A 332 4.72 -0.05 9.19
CA MET A 332 4.26 -1.26 8.53
C MET A 332 3.91 -2.33 9.56
N ASP A 333 2.79 -3.01 9.32
CA ASP A 333 2.47 -4.26 10.00
C ASP A 333 3.18 -5.45 9.30
N LEU A 334 2.76 -6.68 9.59
CA LEU A 334 3.34 -7.88 9.01
C LEU A 334 3.16 -8.03 7.50
N GLN A 335 2.26 -7.24 6.89
CA GLN A 335 1.84 -7.41 5.50
C GLN A 335 2.14 -6.16 4.65
N GLY A 336 2.60 -5.06 5.25
CA GLY A 336 2.76 -3.78 4.56
C GLY A 336 1.40 -3.25 4.09
N PRO A 337 1.29 -2.44 3.03
CA PRO A 337 0.01 -1.89 2.59
C PRO A 337 -0.82 -2.88 1.75
N TRP A 338 -0.58 -4.19 1.88
CA TRP A 338 -1.33 -5.23 1.17
C TRP A 338 -2.02 -6.12 2.19
N PHE A 339 -3.35 -6.12 2.20
CA PHE A 339 -4.10 -7.01 3.09
C PHE A 339 -4.01 -8.45 2.59
N VAL A 340 -3.75 -9.40 3.47
CA VAL A 340 -3.69 -10.83 3.13
C VAL A 340 -4.93 -11.55 3.67
N PRO A 341 -5.88 -11.98 2.81
CA PRO A 341 -7.05 -12.73 3.24
C PRO A 341 -6.67 -13.98 4.04
N GLY A 342 -7.35 -14.18 5.17
CA GLY A 342 -7.16 -15.37 6.03
C GLY A 342 -5.83 -15.40 6.81
N THR A 343 -5.03 -14.33 6.78
CA THR A 343 -3.80 -14.23 7.57
C THR A 343 -4.07 -14.48 9.06
N PRO A 344 -3.27 -15.31 9.76
CA PRO A 344 -3.43 -15.48 11.20
C PRO A 344 -2.86 -14.31 12.00
N TRP A 345 -2.19 -13.34 11.37
CA TRP A 345 -1.55 -12.20 12.04
C TRP A 345 -1.98 -10.86 11.42
N PRO A 346 -3.19 -10.37 11.71
CA PRO A 346 -3.74 -9.13 11.15
C PRO A 346 -3.28 -7.88 11.94
N ASP A 347 -2.07 -7.88 12.48
CA ASP A 347 -1.60 -6.92 13.48
C ASP A 347 -0.08 -6.68 13.44
N VAL A 348 0.43 -5.97 14.45
CA VAL A 348 1.82 -5.50 14.56
C VAL A 348 2.57 -6.32 15.62
N HIS A 349 3.61 -7.03 15.18
CA HIS A 349 4.44 -7.87 16.05
C HIS A 349 5.77 -7.21 16.41
N LEU A 350 5.89 -6.80 17.68
CA LEU A 350 7.06 -6.10 18.25
C LEU A 350 7.93 -6.99 19.15
N ASP A 351 7.84 -8.30 18.97
CA ASP A 351 8.73 -9.32 19.56
C ASP A 351 9.89 -9.72 18.65
N MET A 352 9.80 -9.46 17.34
CA MET A 352 10.89 -9.62 16.37
C MET A 352 10.57 -9.05 14.98
N ASN A 353 9.35 -9.30 14.49
CA ASN A 353 9.04 -9.24 13.06
C ASN A 353 9.14 -7.82 12.50
N VAL A 354 8.46 -6.86 13.12
CA VAL A 354 8.45 -5.47 12.64
C VAL A 354 9.84 -4.85 12.80
N GLN A 355 10.60 -5.19 13.85
CA GLN A 355 11.99 -4.75 13.98
C GLN A 355 12.86 -5.27 12.82
N MET A 356 12.72 -6.55 12.48
CA MET A 356 13.49 -7.18 11.41
C MET A 356 13.25 -6.53 10.05
N GLN A 357 12.00 -6.17 9.74
CA GLN A 357 11.66 -5.44 8.51
C GLN A 357 12.48 -4.13 8.39
N HIS A 358 12.78 -3.47 9.51
CA HIS A 358 13.40 -2.14 9.51
C HIS A 358 14.94 -2.15 9.62
N TYR A 359 15.60 -3.32 9.65
CA TYR A 359 17.07 -3.39 9.62
C TYR A 359 17.69 -2.99 8.28
N ALA A 360 17.06 -3.38 7.17
CA ALA A 360 17.60 -3.12 5.83
C ALA A 360 17.62 -1.64 5.45
N PRO A 361 16.57 -0.84 5.68
CA PRO A 361 16.60 0.61 5.41
C PRO A 361 17.76 1.35 6.09
N LEU A 362 18.12 0.97 7.31
CA LEU A 362 19.23 1.57 8.05
C LEU A 362 20.58 1.28 7.37
N SER A 363 20.85 0.02 7.02
CA SER A 363 22.14 -0.37 6.42
C SER A 363 22.31 0.10 4.98
N ALA A 364 21.21 0.34 4.25
CA ALA A 364 21.23 0.78 2.86
C ALA A 364 21.17 2.30 2.66
N ASN A 365 21.28 3.09 3.74
CA ASN A 365 21.15 4.55 3.73
C ASN A 365 19.82 5.03 3.12
N ARG A 366 18.71 4.37 3.49
CA ARG A 366 17.33 4.72 3.10
C ARG A 366 16.50 5.07 4.34
N LEU A 367 16.99 6.06 5.10
CA LEU A 367 16.40 6.46 6.38
C LEU A 367 14.96 6.97 6.26
N ASP A 368 14.57 7.48 5.08
CA ASP A 368 13.20 7.88 4.79
C ASP A 368 12.21 6.70 4.85
N LEU A 369 12.67 5.48 4.59
CA LEU A 369 11.88 4.25 4.72
C LEU A 369 11.87 3.71 6.16
N TYR A 370 12.83 4.12 6.99
CA TYR A 370 12.88 3.77 8.42
C TYR A 370 12.04 4.71 9.29
N GLN A 371 11.93 5.98 8.88
CA GLN A 371 11.33 7.05 9.66
C GLN A 371 9.91 6.74 10.21
N PRO A 372 8.99 6.09 9.46
CA PRO A 372 7.65 5.81 9.98
C PRO A 372 7.62 4.91 11.22
N PHE A 373 8.59 4.00 11.36
CA PHE A 373 8.77 3.19 12.56
C PHE A 373 9.08 4.08 13.78
N LEU A 374 10.05 4.99 13.65
CA LEU A 374 10.39 5.94 14.72
C LEU A 374 9.24 6.90 15.04
N ASP A 375 8.57 7.42 14.01
CA ASP A 375 7.47 8.37 14.15
C ASP A 375 6.33 7.77 14.97
N THR A 376 6.07 6.46 14.79
CA THR A 376 5.04 5.73 15.53
C THR A 376 5.34 5.69 17.03
N PHE A 377 6.58 5.35 17.42
CA PHE A 377 6.97 5.37 18.83
C PHE A 377 7.00 6.78 19.41
N ALA A 378 7.50 7.76 18.65
CA ALA A 378 7.54 9.14 19.07
C ALA A 378 6.12 9.69 19.30
N ALA A 379 5.15 9.32 18.45
CA ALA A 379 3.74 9.67 18.62
C ALA A 379 3.14 9.00 19.86
N ALA A 380 3.38 7.70 20.06
CA ALA A 380 2.91 6.97 21.23
C ALA A 380 3.48 7.53 22.54
N GLN A 381 4.77 7.91 22.54
CA GLN A 381 5.43 8.55 23.67
C GLN A 381 4.82 9.92 23.99
N ARG A 382 4.65 10.79 22.98
CA ARG A 382 4.03 12.12 23.16
C ARG A 382 2.59 12.02 23.68
N ALA A 383 1.86 10.97 23.29
CA ALA A 383 0.53 10.68 23.78
C ALA A 383 0.51 10.05 25.20
N GLY A 384 1.67 9.84 25.83
CA GLY A 384 1.79 9.20 27.15
C GLY A 384 1.42 7.72 27.17
N ARG A 385 1.23 7.08 26.01
CA ARG A 385 0.76 5.68 25.92
C ARG A 385 1.83 4.69 26.34
N LEU A 386 3.09 4.95 26.01
CA LEU A 386 4.19 4.01 26.31
C LEU A 386 4.47 3.87 27.81
N SER A 387 4.30 4.92 28.60
CA SER A 387 4.48 4.84 30.05
C SER A 387 3.37 4.02 30.72
N LEU A 388 2.14 4.08 30.17
CA LEU A 388 0.98 3.34 30.69
C LEU A 388 1.06 1.83 30.46
N ASN A 389 1.96 1.37 29.59
CA ASN A 389 2.23 -0.05 29.40
C ASN A 389 3.17 -0.62 30.49
N ALA A 390 3.84 0.24 31.25
CA ALA A 390 4.70 -0.19 32.36
C ALA A 390 3.88 -0.29 33.66
N PRO A 391 4.34 -1.05 34.67
CA PRO A 391 3.76 -0.97 36.01
C PRO A 391 3.74 0.46 36.54
N ALA A 392 2.71 0.81 37.33
CA ALA A 392 2.50 2.17 37.84
C ALA A 392 3.73 2.77 38.55
N ALA A 393 4.49 1.94 39.26
CA ALA A 393 5.72 2.36 39.95
C ALA A 393 6.83 2.84 39.00
N TRP A 394 6.75 2.52 37.70
CA TRP A 394 7.77 2.84 36.70
C TRP A 394 7.29 3.85 35.64
N HIS A 395 6.06 4.37 35.75
CA HIS A 395 5.53 5.34 34.77
C HIS A 395 6.41 6.58 34.60
N SER A 396 7.19 6.98 35.62
CA SER A 396 8.09 8.14 35.58
C SER A 396 9.49 7.84 35.03
N SER A 397 9.86 6.57 34.87
CA SER A 397 11.23 6.16 34.56
C SER A 397 11.34 5.11 33.45
N ALA A 398 10.23 4.56 32.97
CA ALA A 398 10.20 3.53 31.93
C ALA A 398 9.11 3.79 30.89
N PHE A 399 9.45 3.46 29.65
CA PHE A 399 8.51 3.26 28.56
C PHE A 399 8.49 1.78 28.21
N ALA A 400 7.31 1.20 28.10
CA ALA A 400 7.13 -0.18 27.67
C ALA A 400 6.36 -0.22 26.35
N VAL A 401 6.78 -1.11 25.48
CA VAL A 401 6.09 -1.44 24.24
C VAL A 401 5.60 -2.87 24.43
N ALA A 402 4.30 -3.10 24.20
CA ALA A 402 3.78 -4.45 24.25
C ALA A 402 4.40 -5.26 23.10
N ALA A 403 5.14 -6.33 23.44
CA ALA A 403 5.38 -7.43 22.53
C ALA A 403 4.02 -8.05 22.16
N ALA A 404 3.85 -8.57 20.95
CA ALA A 404 2.57 -9.14 20.53
C ALA A 404 2.04 -10.13 21.60
N PRO A 405 0.73 -10.12 21.95
CA PRO A 405 0.22 -10.91 23.07
C PRO A 405 0.18 -12.43 22.84
N THR A 406 0.47 -12.89 21.62
CA THR A 406 0.59 -14.32 21.37
C THR A 406 1.92 -14.78 21.92
N GLY A 407 1.91 -15.45 23.08
CA GLY A 407 3.06 -16.14 23.69
C GLY A 407 3.63 -17.27 22.82
N ALA A 408 4.04 -16.92 21.60
CA ALA A 408 4.80 -17.71 20.64
C ALA A 408 6.14 -16.99 20.40
N SER A 409 6.87 -16.76 21.49
CA SER A 409 8.32 -16.66 21.52
C SER A 409 8.83 -17.47 22.69
#